data_AF-A0AA97B3G7-F1
#
_entry.id   AF-A0AA97B3G7-F1
#
_cell.length_a   1.000
_cell.length_b   1.000
_cell.length_c   1.000
_cell.angle_alpha   90.00
_cell.angle_beta   90.00
_cell.angle_gamma   90.00
#
_symmetry.space_group_name_H-M   'P 1'
#
loop_
_entity.id
_entity.type
_entity.pdbx_description
1 polymer ?
#
loop_
_entity_poly.entity_id
_entity_poly.type
_entity_poly.pdbx_seq_one_letter_code
_entity_poly.pdbx_strand_id
1 'polypeptide(L)'
;MAHHFLAELGAARGRGGVGLQPDAETALTRYAWPGNIRELRNVLERAVLLSGGGPLSRGDLRFEATAGEPASDADDHLTLEELERRHIERILRREHGHVERAAARLGIPRSSLYERLKRLGINRSGFQKPDP
;
A
#
# COMPACT_ATOMS: atom_id res chain seq x y z
N MET A 1 4.54 -16.33 -8.12
CA MET A 1 4.96 -15.30 -7.13
C MET A 1 3.93 -15.06 -6.03
N ALA A 2 2.64 -14.79 -6.32
CA ALA A 2 1.61 -14.63 -5.27
C ALA A 2 1.51 -15.83 -4.31
N HIS A 3 1.53 -17.05 -4.84
CA HIS A 3 1.57 -18.30 -4.08
C HIS A 3 2.78 -18.43 -3.13
N HIS A 4 3.94 -17.89 -3.53
CA HIS A 4 5.16 -17.90 -2.70
C HIS A 4 5.01 -16.96 -1.51
N PHE A 5 4.47 -15.76 -1.72
CA PHE A 5 4.18 -14.83 -0.63
C PHE A 5 3.13 -15.39 0.33
N LEU A 6 2.09 -16.05 -0.17
CA LEU A 6 1.08 -16.67 0.70
C LEU A 6 1.64 -17.81 1.56
N ALA A 7 2.55 -18.61 1.00
CA ALA A 7 3.25 -19.64 1.76
C ALA A 7 4.14 -19.03 2.87
N GLU A 8 4.92 -17.99 2.56
CA GLU A 8 5.71 -17.26 3.57
C GLU A 8 4.84 -16.63 4.65
N LEU A 9 3.73 -16.00 4.26
CA LEU A 9 2.83 -15.30 5.17
C LEU A 9 2.03 -16.26 6.07
N GLY A 10 1.63 -17.42 5.54
CA GLY A 10 1.03 -18.50 6.32
C GLY A 10 2.01 -19.06 7.35
N ALA A 11 3.26 -19.34 6.92
CA ALA A 11 4.30 -19.87 7.79
C ALA A 11 4.68 -18.89 8.92
N ALA A 12 4.85 -17.60 8.62
CA ALA A 12 5.18 -16.56 9.60
C ALA A 12 4.11 -16.36 10.69
N ARG A 13 2.89 -16.85 10.47
CA ARG A 13 1.76 -16.70 11.40
C ARG A 13 1.25 -18.03 11.98
N GLY A 14 1.95 -19.14 11.72
CA GLY A 14 1.53 -20.46 12.18
C GLY A 14 0.20 -20.94 11.57
N ARG A 15 -0.21 -20.37 10.43
CA ARG A 15 -1.47 -20.68 9.74
C ARG A 15 -1.17 -21.49 8.49
N GLY A 16 -1.37 -22.80 8.55
CA GLY A 16 -1.31 -23.67 7.37
C GLY A 16 -2.52 -23.43 6.48
N GLY A 17 -2.29 -23.12 5.20
CA GLY A 17 -3.35 -23.17 4.18
C GLY A 17 -4.01 -21.84 3.81
N VAL A 18 -3.29 -20.72 3.79
CA VAL A 18 -3.81 -19.51 3.12
C VAL A 18 -3.77 -19.73 1.61
N GLY A 19 -4.90 -20.10 1.02
CA GLY A 19 -5.09 -20.24 -0.42
C GLY A 19 -5.72 -18.99 -1.05
N LEU A 20 -5.71 -18.93 -2.38
CA LEU A 20 -6.52 -18.00 -3.15
C LEU A 20 -7.69 -18.76 -3.76
N GLN A 21 -8.88 -18.16 -3.72
CA GLN A 21 -9.98 -18.58 -4.58
C GLN A 21 -9.73 -18.10 -6.03
N PRO A 22 -10.33 -18.74 -7.04
CA PRO A 22 -10.08 -18.40 -8.45
C PRO A 22 -10.41 -16.95 -8.83
N ASP A 23 -11.39 -16.35 -8.16
CA ASP A 23 -11.79 -14.95 -8.32
C ASP A 23 -10.71 -13.97 -7.78
N ALA A 24 -10.04 -14.34 -6.69
CA ALA A 24 -8.94 -13.63 -6.10
C ALA A 24 -7.71 -13.66 -7.03
N GLU A 25 -7.37 -14.83 -7.58
CA GLU A 25 -6.27 -14.98 -8.55
C GLU A 25 -6.49 -14.14 -9.81
N THR A 26 -7.72 -14.17 -10.33
CA THR A 26 -8.11 -13.37 -11.50
C THR A 26 -7.97 -11.88 -11.23
N ALA A 27 -8.24 -11.43 -10.01
CA ALA A 27 -8.12 -10.02 -9.65
C ALA A 27 -6.67 -9.59 -9.46
N LEU A 28 -5.84 -10.43 -8.84
CA LEU A 28 -4.40 -10.15 -8.70
C LEU A 28 -3.70 -10.06 -10.07
N THR A 29 -4.12 -10.89 -11.03
CA THR A 29 -3.54 -10.87 -12.39
C THR A 29 -4.02 -9.71 -13.25
N ARG A 30 -5.23 -9.19 -13.00
CA ARG A 30 -5.78 -8.03 -13.74
C ARG A 30 -5.32 -6.68 -13.21
N TYR A 31 -4.79 -6.61 -12.00
CA TYR A 31 -4.35 -5.35 -11.41
C TYR A 31 -2.99 -4.92 -11.96
N ALA A 32 -2.82 -3.63 -12.27
CA ALA A 32 -1.64 -3.10 -12.96
C ALA A 32 -0.41 -2.93 -12.05
N TRP A 33 -0.53 -3.12 -10.73
CA TRP A 33 0.53 -3.03 -9.73
C TRP A 33 1.45 -1.81 -9.88
N PRO A 34 0.94 -0.58 -9.68
CA PRO A 34 1.73 0.64 -9.71
C PRO A 34 2.68 0.69 -8.49
N GLY A 35 3.81 -0.02 -8.54
CA GLY A 35 4.74 -0.14 -7.40
C GLY A 35 5.39 -1.51 -7.19
N ASN A 36 5.13 -2.50 -8.07
CA ASN A 36 5.70 -3.85 -8.02
C ASN A 36 5.37 -4.62 -6.72
N ILE A 37 6.13 -5.69 -6.48
CA ILE A 37 5.97 -6.76 -5.47
C ILE A 37 5.61 -6.32 -4.05
N ARG A 38 5.97 -5.10 -3.63
CA ARG A 38 5.59 -4.56 -2.31
C ARG A 38 4.08 -4.36 -2.17
N GLU A 39 3.43 -3.87 -3.21
CA GLU A 39 1.97 -3.71 -3.25
C GLU A 39 1.28 -5.07 -3.15
N LEU A 40 1.75 -6.04 -3.94
CA LEU A 40 1.23 -7.42 -3.88
C LEU A 40 1.37 -8.01 -2.47
N ARG A 41 2.53 -7.82 -1.82
CA ARG A 41 2.75 -8.30 -0.45
C ARG A 41 1.79 -7.65 0.54
N ASN A 42 1.62 -6.33 0.48
CA ASN A 42 0.72 -5.59 1.38
C ASN A 42 -0.75 -6.03 1.23
N VAL A 43 -1.22 -6.20 -0.01
CA VAL A 43 -2.59 -6.68 -0.29
C VAL A 43 -2.79 -8.08 0.30
N LEU A 44 -1.84 -9.00 0.09
CA LEU A 44 -1.92 -10.36 0.61
C LEU A 44 -1.79 -10.41 2.15
N GLU A 45 -0.88 -9.64 2.74
CA GLU A 45 -0.70 -9.55 4.20
C GLU A 45 -1.98 -9.13 4.93
N ARG A 46 -2.67 -8.11 4.40
CA ARG A 46 -3.94 -7.65 4.94
C ARG A 46 -5.06 -8.66 4.75
N ALA A 47 -5.15 -9.25 3.55
CA ALA A 47 -6.15 -10.27 3.27
C ALA A 47 -5.99 -11.47 4.24
N VAL A 48 -4.76 -11.93 4.50
CA VAL A 48 -4.46 -12.98 5.49
C VAL A 48 -4.81 -12.55 6.93
N LEU A 49 -4.59 -11.28 7.28
CA LEU A 49 -4.92 -10.76 8.61
C LEU A 49 -6.44 -10.81 8.85
N LEU A 50 -7.23 -10.44 7.84
CA LEU A 50 -8.69 -10.31 7.92
C LEU A 50 -9.44 -11.63 7.68
N SER A 51 -8.91 -12.55 6.87
CA SER A 51 -9.62 -13.79 6.50
C SER A 51 -9.69 -14.86 7.59
N GLY A 52 -9.11 -14.61 8.78
CA GLY A 52 -9.14 -15.54 9.90
C GLY A 52 -8.44 -16.88 9.66
N GLY A 53 -7.75 -17.07 8.52
CA GLY A 53 -7.06 -18.32 8.15
C GLY A 53 -7.73 -19.15 7.05
N GLY A 54 -8.82 -18.67 6.46
CA GLY A 54 -9.45 -19.31 5.28
C GLY A 54 -8.86 -18.85 3.95
N PRO A 55 -9.24 -19.52 2.82
CA PRO A 55 -8.85 -19.10 1.48
C PRO A 55 -9.42 -17.72 1.15
N LEU A 56 -8.60 -16.87 0.52
CA LEU A 56 -8.95 -15.48 0.20
C LEU A 56 -9.79 -15.43 -1.08
N SER A 57 -10.92 -14.76 -1.03
CA SER A 57 -11.75 -14.39 -2.17
C SER A 57 -11.35 -13.03 -2.74
N ARG A 58 -11.91 -12.64 -3.88
CA ARG A 58 -11.83 -11.24 -4.37
C ARG A 58 -12.29 -10.25 -3.30
N GLY A 59 -13.31 -10.63 -2.53
CA GLY A 59 -13.86 -9.86 -1.43
C GLY A 59 -12.89 -9.66 -0.27
N ASP A 60 -11.75 -10.34 -0.24
CA ASP A 60 -10.69 -10.16 0.77
C ASP A 60 -9.52 -9.34 0.22
N LEU A 61 -9.40 -9.26 -1.11
CA LEU A 61 -8.37 -8.47 -1.78
C LEU A 61 -8.84 -7.01 -1.91
N ARG A 62 -8.07 -6.10 -1.32
CA ARG A 62 -8.29 -4.65 -1.43
C ARG A 62 -7.14 -4.03 -2.19
N PHE A 63 -7.42 -3.66 -3.44
CA PHE A 63 -6.48 -2.94 -4.29
C PHE A 63 -6.53 -1.45 -3.96
N GLU A 64 -5.45 -0.72 -4.22
CA GLU A 64 -5.49 0.73 -4.11
C GLU A 64 -6.49 1.29 -5.13
N ALA A 65 -7.29 2.28 -4.71
CA ALA A 65 -8.14 3.00 -5.65
C ALA A 65 -7.26 3.65 -6.70
N THR A 66 -7.39 3.21 -7.95
CA THR A 66 -6.81 3.93 -9.08
C THR A 66 -7.44 5.32 -9.11
N ALA A 67 -6.64 6.32 -9.47
CA ALA A 67 -7.07 7.72 -9.48
C ALA A 67 -8.35 7.89 -10.31
N GLY A 68 -9.51 8.02 -9.65
CA GLY A 68 -10.82 8.13 -10.30
C GLY A 68 -12.02 7.64 -9.48
N GLU A 69 -11.85 6.80 -8.46
CA GLU A 69 -12.98 6.33 -7.65
C GLU A 69 -13.26 7.25 -6.44
N PRO A 70 -14.53 7.49 -6.07
CA PRO A 70 -14.89 8.35 -4.95
C PRO A 70 -14.38 7.76 -3.63
N ALA A 71 -13.64 8.58 -2.88
CA ALA A 71 -12.85 8.21 -1.69
C ALA A 71 -13.67 7.84 -0.42
N SER A 72 -14.92 7.40 -0.54
CA SER A 72 -15.83 7.39 0.61
C SER A 72 -15.84 6.10 1.44
N ASP A 73 -15.44 4.95 0.89
CA ASP A 73 -15.38 3.67 1.65
C ASP A 73 -13.97 3.06 1.69
N ALA A 74 -13.06 3.54 0.83
CA ALA A 74 -11.72 2.98 0.70
C ALA A 74 -10.80 3.36 1.87
N ASP A 75 -11.03 4.52 2.50
CA ASP A 75 -10.18 5.07 3.56
C ASP A 75 -10.50 4.49 4.94
N ASP A 76 -11.76 4.12 5.22
CA ASP A 76 -12.21 3.53 6.50
C ASP A 76 -11.58 2.15 6.80
N HIS A 77 -11.07 1.48 5.77
CA HIS A 77 -10.43 0.17 5.88
C HIS A 77 -8.90 0.23 5.80
N LEU A 78 -8.31 1.43 5.75
CA LEU A 78 -6.87 1.61 5.79
C LEU A 78 -6.36 1.66 7.22
N THR A 79 -5.20 1.05 7.46
CA THR A 79 -4.44 1.29 8.68
C THR A 79 -4.02 2.76 8.73
N LEU A 80 -3.86 3.29 9.95
CA LEU A 80 -3.37 4.66 10.15
C LEU A 80 -2.06 4.93 9.40
N GLU A 81 -1.16 3.95 9.37
CA GLU A 81 0.10 4.04 8.63
C GLU A 81 -0.11 4.22 7.12
N GLU A 82 -1.15 3.63 6.55
CA GLU A 82 -1.43 3.68 5.12
C GLU A 82 -2.13 4.98 4.72
N LEU A 83 -3.06 5.45 5.55
CA LEU A 83 -3.60 6.81 5.43
C LEU A 83 -2.49 7.85 5.47
N GLU A 84 -1.55 7.69 6.41
CA GLU A 84 -0.39 8.56 6.54
C GLU A 84 0.52 8.49 5.30
N ARG A 85 0.84 7.28 4.81
CA ARG A 85 1.62 7.08 3.57
C ARG A 85 0.97 7.79 2.40
N ARG A 86 -0.30 7.50 2.11
CA ARG A 86 -1.04 8.10 0.99
C ARG A 86 -1.10 9.61 1.11
N HIS A 87 -1.32 10.12 2.31
CA HIS A 87 -1.37 11.55 2.52
C HIS A 87 -0.01 12.21 2.23
N ILE A 88 1.07 11.65 2.77
CA ILE A 88 2.44 12.16 2.56
C ILE A 88 2.81 12.13 1.07
N GLU A 89 2.57 11.01 0.38
CA GLU A 89 2.87 10.90 -1.05
C GLU A 89 2.08 11.88 -1.90
N ARG A 90 0.78 12.06 -1.60
CA ARG A 90 -0.06 13.04 -2.31
C ARG A 90 0.48 14.46 -2.15
N ILE A 91 0.96 14.82 -0.95
CA ILE A 91 1.57 16.13 -0.72
C ILE A 91 2.92 16.22 -1.44
N LEU A 92 3.77 15.20 -1.37
CA LEU A 92 5.05 15.18 -2.09
C LEU A 92 4.88 15.32 -3.61
N ARG A 93 3.88 14.68 -4.21
CA ARG A 93 3.55 14.84 -5.65
C ARG A 93 3.19 16.28 -5.99
N ARG A 94 2.34 16.92 -5.16
CA ARG A 94 1.92 18.31 -5.35
C ARG A 94 3.08 19.29 -5.20
N GLU A 95 3.99 18.99 -4.28
CA GLU A 95 5.17 19.82 -4.00
C GLU A 95 6.41 19.36 -4.77
N HIS A 96 6.28 18.52 -5.81
CA HIS A 96 7.39 18.05 -6.65
C HIS A 96 8.59 17.48 -5.88
N GLY A 97 8.34 16.76 -4.79
CA GLY A 97 9.38 16.18 -3.93
C GLY A 97 10.09 17.19 -3.01
N HIS A 98 9.67 18.46 -2.98
CA HIS A 98 10.22 19.46 -2.06
C HIS A 98 9.77 19.20 -0.61
N VAL A 99 10.62 18.50 0.15
CA VAL A 99 10.34 18.08 1.52
C VAL A 99 10.00 19.25 2.45
N GLU A 100 10.63 20.42 2.28
CA GLU A 100 10.32 21.61 3.09
C GLU A 100 8.89 22.10 2.89
N ARG A 101 8.47 22.23 1.63
CA ARG A 101 7.11 22.65 1.29
C ARG A 101 6.09 21.60 1.70
N ALA A 102 6.42 20.32 1.51
CA ALA A 102 5.58 19.21 1.94
C ALA A 102 5.40 19.17 3.46
N ALA A 103 6.47 19.37 4.25
CA ALA A 103 6.41 19.43 5.70
C ALA A 103 5.56 20.61 6.20
N ALA A 104 5.76 21.79 5.61
CA ALA A 104 4.97 22.98 5.92
C ALA A 104 3.47 22.76 5.63
N ARG A 105 3.15 22.12 4.49
CA ARG A 105 1.77 21.83 4.09
C ARG A 105 1.11 20.74 4.95
N LEU A 106 1.89 19.79 5.44
CA LEU A 106 1.45 18.78 6.41
C LEU A 106 1.37 19.31 7.85
N GLY A 107 1.86 20.52 8.12
CA GLY A 107 1.87 21.13 9.45
C GLY A 107 2.81 20.44 10.44
N ILE A 108 3.89 19.80 9.96
CA ILE A 108 4.83 19.02 10.78
C ILE A 108 6.26 19.54 10.62
N PRO A 109 7.14 19.33 11.62
CA PRO A 109 8.56 19.62 11.49
C PRO A 109 9.18 18.83 10.32
N ARG A 110 10.15 19.44 9.65
CA ARG A 110 10.92 18.82 8.57
C ARG A 110 11.57 17.50 9.02
N SER A 111 12.14 17.47 10.23
CA SER A 111 12.72 16.27 10.84
C SER A 111 11.72 15.12 10.95
N SER A 112 10.51 15.41 11.45
CA SER A 112 9.43 14.43 11.56
C SER A 112 8.99 13.89 10.20
N LEU A 113 8.98 14.72 9.15
CA LEU A 113 8.72 14.23 7.80
C LEU A 113 9.83 13.28 7.34
N TYR A 114 11.12 13.58 7.55
CA TYR A 114 12.21 12.66 7.19
C TYR A 114 12.12 11.32 7.92
N GLU A 115 11.79 11.32 9.21
CA GLU A 115 11.59 10.09 9.98
C GLU A 115 10.44 9.24 9.42
N ARG A 116 9.31 9.89 9.10
CA ARG A 116 8.16 9.24 8.45
C ARG A 116 8.53 8.67 7.08
N LEU A 117 9.26 9.42 6.25
CA LEU A 117 9.71 8.92 4.95
C LEU A 117 10.59 7.67 5.10
N LYS A 118 11.50 7.66 6.09
CA LYS A 118 12.34 6.50 6.39
C LYS A 118 11.51 5.31 6.89
N ARG A 119 10.61 5.52 7.86
CA ARG A 119 9.74 4.47 8.42
C ARG A 119 8.85 3.85 7.35
N LEU A 120 8.26 4.68 6.51
CA LEU A 120 7.33 4.25 5.46
C LEU A 120 8.07 3.72 4.21
N GLY A 121 9.38 3.97 4.09
CA GLY A 121 10.18 3.57 2.93
C GLY A 121 9.86 4.38 1.66
N ILE A 122 9.45 5.65 1.82
CA ILE A 122 9.07 6.53 0.72
C ILE A 122 10.33 7.22 0.16
N ASN A 123 10.62 7.01 -1.12
CA ASN A 123 11.72 7.69 -1.80
C ASN A 123 11.24 8.99 -2.47
N ARG A 124 11.66 10.14 -1.93
CA ARG A 124 11.27 11.45 -2.45
C ARG A 124 11.69 11.72 -3.90
N SER A 125 12.77 11.08 -4.37
CA SER A 125 13.34 11.33 -5.70
C SER A 125 12.37 10.88 -6.80
N GLY A 126 11.49 9.91 -6.52
CA GLY A 126 10.43 9.50 -7.45
C GLY A 126 9.32 10.53 -7.64
N PHE A 127 9.32 11.64 -6.87
CA PHE A 127 8.33 12.71 -6.95
C PHE A 127 8.91 14.02 -7.49
N GLN A 128 10.21 14.06 -7.79
CA GLN A 128 10.85 15.20 -8.43
C GLN A 128 10.48 15.21 -9.92
N LYS A 129 10.17 16.39 -10.47
CA LYS A 129 10.05 16.52 -11.93
C LYS A 129 11.42 16.21 -12.55
N PRO A 130 11.49 15.48 -13.69
CA PRO A 130 12.72 15.46 -14.46
C PRO A 130 13.09 16.90 -14.85
N ASP A 131 14.32 17.30 -14.56
CA ASP A 131 14.89 18.55 -15.09
C ASP A 131 14.79 18.53 -16.63
N PRO A 132 14.40 19.65 -17.27
CA PRO A 132 14.35 19.75 -18.73
C PRO A 132 15.74 19.68 -19.39
#